data_AF-A0A388P5M8-F1
#
_entry.id   AF-A0A388P5M8-F1
#
_cell.length_a   1.000
_cell.length_b   1.000
_cell.length_c   1.000
_cell.angle_alpha   90.00
_cell.angle_beta   90.00
_cell.angle_gamma   90.00
#
_symmetry.space_group_name_H-M   'P 1'
#
loop_
_entity.id
_entity.type
_entity.pdbx_description
1 polymer ?
#
loop_
_entity_poly.entity_id
_entity_poly.type
_entity_poly.pdbx_seq_one_letter_code
_entity_poly.pdbx_strand_id
1 'polypeptide(L)' 'MRNVRNMSYEEIAEDLGLSIGTVKSRINRAREALRELMGEEFRG' A
#
# COMPACT_ATOMS: atom_id res chain seq x y z
N MET A 1 -6.84 -12.88 10.95
CA MET A 1 -5.37 -13.04 10.87
C MET A 1 -4.74 -11.67 11.11
N ARG A 2 -3.85 -11.54 12.10
CA ARG A 2 -3.19 -10.26 12.43
C ARG A 2 -2.16 -9.95 11.35
N ASN A 3 -2.32 -8.80 10.71
CA ASN A 3 -1.54 -8.36 9.57
C ASN A 3 -0.03 -8.30 9.89
N VAL A 4 0.78 -8.68 8.90
CA VAL A 4 2.24 -8.63 8.86
C VAL A 4 2.71 -7.27 9.35
N ARG A 5 3.16 -7.19 10.61
CA ARG A 5 3.75 -6.04 11.33
C ARG A 5 3.01 -4.70 11.06
N ASN A 6 2.31 -4.14 12.04
CA ASN A 6 1.72 -2.79 11.98
C ASN A 6 2.83 -1.69 11.87
N MET A 7 3.64 -1.75 10.83
CA MET A 7 4.68 -0.78 10.54
C MET A 7 3.99 0.46 9.99
N SER A 8 4.33 1.60 10.58
CA SER A 8 4.05 2.91 10.03
C SER A 8 4.71 3.08 8.66
N TYR A 9 4.23 4.04 7.87
CA TYR A 9 4.86 4.34 6.58
C TYR A 9 6.29 4.88 6.75
N GLU A 10 6.55 5.52 7.88
CA GLU A 10 7.85 5.99 8.34
C GLU A 10 8.82 4.82 8.58
N GLU A 11 8.41 3.79 9.32
CA GLU A 11 9.24 2.60 9.55
C GLU A 11 9.53 1.85 8.24
N ILE A 12 8.55 1.77 7.33
CA ILE A 12 8.76 1.16 6.00
C ILE A 12 9.73 2.00 5.16
N ALA A 13 9.64 3.33 5.25
CA ALA A 13 10.52 4.24 4.53
C ALA A 13 11.97 4.10 5.01
N GLU A 14 12.18 4.02 6.32
CA GLU A 14 13.48 3.81 6.94
C GLU A 14 14.08 2.44 6.58
N ASP A 15 13.32 1.35 6.76
CA ASP A 15 13.77 -0.02 6.48
C ASP A 15 14.17 -0.22 5.01
N LEU A 16 13.47 0.44 4.09
CA LEU A 16 13.71 0.34 2.65
C LEU A 16 14.64 1.44 2.08
N GLY A 17 15.07 2.42 2.88
CA GLY A 17 15.84 3.56 2.40
C GLY A 17 15.09 4.42 1.37
N LEU A 18 13.77 4.52 1.48
CA LEU A 18 12.90 5.26 0.57
C LEU A 18 12.34 6.52 1.23
N SER A 19 11.85 7.46 0.43
CA SER A 19 11.05 8.55 0.99
C SER A 19 9.66 8.04 1.42
N ILE A 20 9.09 8.63 2.47
CA ILE A 20 7.70 8.36 2.87
C ILE A 20 6.71 8.62 1.73
N GLY A 21 6.97 9.61 0.87
CA GLY A 21 6.16 9.89 -0.32
C GLY A 21 6.19 8.74 -1.32
N THR A 22 7.35 8.09 -1.50
CA THR A 22 7.50 6.91 -2.34
C THR A 22 6.68 5.74 -1.80
N VAL A 23 6.74 5.48 -0.48
CA VAL A 23 5.95 4.44 0.19
C VAL A 23 4.46 4.66 -0.04
N LYS A 24 3.95 5.87 0.26
CA LYS A 24 2.55 6.25 0.03
C LYS A 24 2.12 6.06 -1.43
N SER A 25 2.95 6.50 -2.38
CA SER A 25 2.64 6.38 -3.80
C SER A 25 2.58 4.92 -4.28
N ARG A 26 3.47 4.05 -3.80
CA ARG A 26 3.49 2.62 -4.14
C ARG A 26 2.25 1.91 -3.61
N ILE A 27 1.86 2.19 -2.37
CA ILE A 27 0.66 1.62 -1.75
C ILE A 27 -0.60 2.07 -2.50
N ASN A 28 -0.69 3.35 -2.88
CA ASN A 28 -1.83 3.84 -3.65
C ASN A 28 -1.94 3.13 -5.01
N ARG A 29 -0.83 3.04 -5.76
CA ARG A 29 -0.82 2.30 -7.04
C ARG A 29 -1.18 0.82 -6.88
N ALA A 30 -0.69 0.17 -5.82
CA ALA A 30 -1.06 -1.23 -5.54
C ALA A 30 -2.57 -1.38 -5.25
N ARG A 31 -3.16 -0.44 -4.52
CA ARG A 31 -4.62 -0.41 -4.28
C ARG A 31 -5.41 -0.13 -5.55
N GLU A 32 -4.94 0.76 -6.41
CA GLU A 32 -5.55 1.03 -7.72
C GLU A 32 -5.52 -0.22 -8.60
N ALA A 33 -4.35 -0.83 -8.77
CA ALA A 33 -4.20 -2.07 -9.52
C ALA A 33 -5.08 -3.20 -8.96
N LEU A 34 -5.18 -3.31 -7.63
CA LEU A 34 -6.08 -4.28 -7.01
C LEU A 34 -7.55 -4.00 -7.34
N ARG A 35 -7.98 -2.73 -7.30
CA ARG A 35 -9.35 -2.36 -7.69
C ARG A 35 -9.63 -2.68 -9.15
N GLU A 36 -8.67 -2.44 -10.05
CA GLU A 36 -8.80 -2.79 -11.46
C GLU A 36 -8.95 -4.30 -11.65
N LEU A 37 -8.16 -5.10 -10.94
CA LEU A 37 -8.23 -6.57 -11.00
C LEU A 37 -9.53 -7.15 -10.42
N MET A 38 -10.11 -6.49 -9.42
CA MET A 38 -11.36 -6.93 -8.79
C MET A 38 -12.60 -6.61 -9.64
N GLY A 39 -12.49 -5.69 -10.62
CA GLY A 39 -13.60 -5.31 -11.50
C GLY A 39 -14.65 -4.41 -10.83
N GLU A 40 -15.60 -3.89 -11.62
CA GLU A 40 -16.63 -2.93 -11.14
C GLU A 40 -17.62 -3.51 -10.13
N GLU A 41 -17.72 -4.84 -9.99
CA GLU A 41 -18.60 -5.50 -9.01
C GLU A 41 -18.23 -5.20 -7.55
N PHE A 42 -17.01 -4.73 -7.29
CA PHE A 42 -16.52 -4.39 -5.94
C PHE A 42 -16.53 -2.88 -5.65
N ARG A 43 -17.18 -2.07 -6.50
CA ARG A 43 -17.39 -0.61 -6.27
C ARG A 43 -18.62 -0.28 -5.41
N GLY A 44 -19.20 -1.28 -4.74
CA GLY A 44 -20.35 -1.12 -3.82
C GLY A 44 -20.09 -0.16 -2.66
#